data_AF-A0A6A4SVW2-F1
#
_entry.id   AF-A0A6A4SVW2-F1
#
_cell.length_a   1.000
_cell.length_b   1.000
_cell.length_c   1.000
_cell.angle_alpha   90.00
_cell.angle_beta   90.00
_cell.angle_gamma   90.00
#
_symmetry.space_group_name_H-M   'P 1'
#
loop_
_entity.id
_entity.type
_entity.pdbx_description
1 polymer ?
#
loop_
_entity_poly.entity_id
_entity_poly.type
_entity_poly.pdbx_seq_one_letter_code
_entity_poly.pdbx_strand_id
1 'polypeptide(L)'
;MLRLICLRNTVDGDGVRGGGGRRVHFSGLFPLRSLDSRTSRLTHREDVKGNERRGFIDLQMLPPELGITILSYLNATDLCLAGCVWQDLGHDEYLWQGRLYLQLDEGSLTFNASPQEGIGYFMSKGILLDHPLELAKFIFYTRRLNWKMLRIYLDERRDVLDELVTLHNFSNQFLPNALREFFRHIHAPEERGEYLETLITKFSHRFCACNPGLVRELGLSPDAVYVLCYSLILLSIDLTSPHVKNKMSKREFIRNTRRAAHNVSDDFVGHLYDNIYLIGHVAA
;
A
#
# COMPACT_ATOMS: atom_id res chain seq x y z
N MET A 1 -0.38 15.28 -1.14
CA MET A 1 0.61 14.41 -0.47
C MET A 1 0.23 12.93 -0.59
N LEU A 2 -0.88 12.44 0.01
CA LEU A 2 -1.36 11.06 -0.28
C LEU A 2 -1.83 10.83 -1.72
N ARG A 3 -2.31 11.87 -2.42
CA ARG A 3 -2.73 11.76 -3.83
C ARG A 3 -1.63 11.29 -4.79
N LEU A 4 -0.35 11.61 -4.53
CA LEU A 4 0.76 11.17 -5.38
C LEU A 4 1.10 9.68 -5.20
N ILE A 5 0.86 9.11 -4.02
CA ILE A 5 1.01 7.67 -3.78
C ILE A 5 -0.15 6.89 -4.43
N CYS A 6 -1.39 7.41 -4.37
CA CYS A 6 -2.54 6.80 -5.04
C CYS A 6 -2.48 6.88 -6.58
N LEU A 7 -1.92 7.96 -7.14
CA LEU A 7 -1.87 8.16 -8.60
C LEU A 7 -0.95 7.16 -9.31
N ARG A 8 0.11 6.64 -8.65
CA ARG A 8 1.01 5.68 -9.30
C ARG A 8 0.45 4.25 -9.36
N ASN A 9 -0.38 3.86 -8.39
CA ASN A 9 -0.99 2.53 -8.34
C ASN A 9 -2.28 2.39 -9.18
N THR A 10 -2.83 3.49 -9.70
CA THR A 10 -3.98 3.45 -10.62
C THR A 10 -3.58 3.34 -12.09
N VAL A 11 -2.33 3.68 -12.45
CA VAL A 11 -1.85 3.62 -13.85
C VAL A 11 -1.37 2.23 -14.25
N ASP A 12 -0.97 1.38 -13.30
CA ASP A 12 -0.52 0.00 -13.57
C ASP A 12 -1.69 -1.01 -13.70
N GLY A 13 -2.95 -0.54 -13.67
CA GLY A 13 -4.15 -1.39 -13.67
C GLY A 13 -4.93 -1.49 -14.99
N ASP A 14 -4.69 -0.62 -15.97
CA ASP A 14 -5.45 -0.63 -17.22
C ASP A 14 -4.59 -1.05 -18.42
N GLY A 15 -4.67 -2.35 -18.72
CA GLY A 15 -4.30 -2.87 -20.02
C GLY A 15 -5.21 -2.29 -21.12
N VAL A 16 -4.62 -1.44 -21.96
CA VAL A 16 -4.90 -1.27 -23.39
C VAL A 16 -6.38 -1.25 -23.81
N ARG A 17 -6.92 -0.05 -24.07
CA ARG A 17 -7.57 0.33 -25.36
C ARG A 17 -8.06 1.78 -25.36
N GLY A 18 -7.67 2.52 -26.39
CA GLY A 18 -8.49 3.61 -26.97
C GLY A 18 -8.08 5.02 -26.57
N GLY A 19 -7.63 5.80 -27.56
CA GLY A 19 -7.14 7.16 -27.41
C GLY A 19 -8.20 8.20 -27.00
N GLY A 20 -7.71 9.37 -26.59
CA GLY A 20 -8.52 10.56 -26.37
C GLY A 20 -8.05 11.38 -25.18
N GLY A 21 -7.08 12.27 -25.41
CA GLY A 21 -6.58 13.18 -24.39
C GLY A 21 -7.69 14.06 -23.80
N ARG A 22 -7.72 14.18 -22.47
CA ARG A 22 -8.39 15.27 -21.77
C ARG A 22 -7.45 15.85 -20.72
N ARG A 23 -6.99 17.07 -21.02
CA ARG A 23 -6.32 17.96 -20.05
C ARG A 23 -7.26 18.21 -18.88
N VAL A 24 -6.82 17.91 -17.67
CA VAL A 24 -7.50 18.35 -16.46
C VAL A 24 -6.85 19.66 -16.02
N HIS A 25 -7.54 20.77 -16.27
CA HIS A 25 -7.18 22.08 -15.73
C HIS A 25 -7.44 22.08 -14.22
N PHE A 26 -6.46 22.49 -13.42
CA PHE A 26 -6.68 22.87 -12.02
C PHE A 26 -6.38 24.35 -11.85
N SER A 27 -7.45 25.14 -11.82
CA SER A 27 -7.45 26.54 -11.39
C SER A 27 -7.95 26.65 -9.95
N GLY A 28 -7.17 27.34 -9.10
CA GLY A 28 -7.73 28.23 -8.08
C GLY A 28 -7.59 27.88 -6.59
N LEU A 29 -7.08 28.88 -5.86
CA LEU A 29 -7.27 29.25 -4.43
C LEU A 29 -6.39 28.53 -3.39
N PHE A 30 -5.55 29.17 -2.56
CA PHE A 30 -5.58 30.50 -1.89
C PHE A 30 -4.17 31.16 -1.80
N PRO A 31 -4.07 32.47 -1.44
CA PRO A 31 -2.94 33.35 -1.68
C PRO A 31 -2.02 33.51 -0.46
N LEU A 32 -0.71 33.61 -0.69
CA LEU A 32 0.20 34.20 0.29
C LEU A 32 1.06 35.28 -0.37
N ARG A 33 0.55 36.50 -0.15
CA ARG A 33 1.20 37.81 0.02
C ARG A 33 2.59 37.99 -0.59
N SER A 34 2.63 38.94 -1.52
CA SER A 34 3.79 39.68 -1.96
C SER A 34 4.67 40.15 -0.80
N LEU A 35 5.95 39.83 -0.87
CA LEU A 35 7.01 40.68 -0.34
C LEU A 35 7.80 41.19 -1.53
N ASP A 36 7.50 42.44 -1.88
CA ASP A 36 8.23 43.25 -2.84
C ASP A 36 9.28 44.06 -2.07
N SER A 37 10.54 43.96 -2.47
CA SER A 37 11.57 44.97 -2.17
C SER A 37 12.85 44.75 -2.99
N ARG A 38 12.76 45.16 -4.26
CA ARG A 38 13.68 46.11 -4.92
C ARG A 38 15.15 46.18 -4.44
N THR A 39 16.05 45.77 -5.34
CA THR A 39 17.29 46.48 -5.68
C THR A 39 17.70 46.08 -7.10
N SER A 40 17.29 46.79 -8.14
CA SER A 40 17.96 47.95 -8.76
C SER A 40 19.26 47.61 -9.51
N ARG A 41 19.12 47.49 -10.84
CA ARG A 41 19.91 48.09 -11.94
C ARG A 41 21.45 48.12 -11.88
N LEU A 42 22.05 47.73 -13.02
CA LEU A 42 23.14 48.37 -13.83
C LEU A 42 23.94 47.19 -14.47
N THR A 43 24.44 47.14 -15.71
CA THR A 43 24.46 47.95 -16.94
C THR A 43 25.13 47.07 -18.00
N HIS A 44 24.76 47.24 -19.26
CA HIS A 44 25.45 46.72 -20.45
C HIS A 44 26.92 47.15 -20.50
N ARG A 45 27.86 46.24 -20.78
CA ARG A 45 29.05 46.49 -21.63
C ARG A 45 29.75 45.18 -21.98
N GLU A 46 29.87 44.94 -23.29
CA GLU A 46 30.67 43.88 -23.88
C GLU A 46 32.16 44.15 -23.68
N ASP A 47 32.93 43.10 -23.38
CA ASP A 47 34.33 43.00 -23.79
C ASP A 47 34.72 41.53 -23.91
N VAL A 48 35.03 41.12 -25.14
CA VAL A 48 35.52 39.80 -25.52
C VAL A 48 37.01 39.72 -25.16
N LYS A 49 37.36 38.86 -24.19
CA LYS A 49 38.71 38.31 -24.06
C LYS A 49 38.65 36.82 -23.73
N GLY A 50 39.24 36.04 -24.62
CA GLY A 50 39.38 34.59 -24.52
C GLY A 50 40.04 34.19 -23.20
N ASN A 51 39.30 33.40 -22.45
CA ASN A 51 39.84 32.50 -21.44
C ASN A 51 38.92 31.29 -21.49
N GLU A 52 39.45 30.10 -21.75
CA GLU A 52 38.70 28.84 -21.69
C GLU A 52 38.23 28.61 -20.25
N ARG A 53 37.17 29.31 -19.85
CA ARG A 53 36.38 28.92 -18.71
C ARG A 53 35.52 27.79 -19.23
N ARG A 54 35.85 26.55 -18.84
CA ARG A 54 34.88 25.46 -18.83
C ARG A 54 33.74 25.92 -17.93
N GLY A 55 32.82 26.72 -18.47
CA GLY A 55 31.63 27.15 -17.78
C GLY A 55 30.87 25.88 -17.44
N PHE A 56 30.50 25.72 -16.17
CA PHE A 56 29.52 24.72 -15.82
C PHE A 56 28.32 24.91 -16.76
N ILE A 57 27.91 23.82 -17.42
CA ILE A 57 26.70 23.85 -18.25
C ILE A 57 25.56 24.13 -17.28
N ASP A 58 24.88 25.25 -17.50
CA ASP A 58 23.69 25.58 -16.74
C ASP A 58 22.60 24.56 -17.10
N LEU A 59 22.11 23.80 -16.12
CA LEU A 59 21.08 22.77 -16.32
C LEU A 59 19.80 23.36 -16.91
N GLN A 60 19.52 24.65 -16.71
CA GLN A 60 18.38 25.34 -17.32
C GLN A 60 18.47 25.42 -18.85
N MET A 61 19.68 25.26 -19.41
CA MET A 61 19.94 25.31 -20.85
C MET A 61 19.83 23.94 -21.52
N LEU A 62 19.63 22.87 -20.74
CA LEU A 62 19.49 21.51 -21.25
C LEU A 62 18.01 21.13 -21.39
N PRO A 63 17.67 20.24 -22.35
CA PRO A 63 16.39 19.53 -22.35
C PRO A 63 16.12 18.88 -20.99
N PRO A 64 14.87 18.94 -20.46
CA PRO A 64 14.54 18.44 -19.13
C PRO A 64 14.95 16.98 -18.90
N GLU A 65 14.84 16.15 -19.94
CA GLU A 65 15.18 14.72 -19.88
C GLU A 65 16.67 14.49 -19.61
N LEU A 66 17.52 15.35 -20.17
CA LEU A 66 18.98 15.29 -19.96
C LEU A 66 19.36 15.83 -18.59
N GLY A 67 18.70 16.90 -18.14
CA GLY A 67 18.89 17.43 -16.79
C GLY A 67 18.52 16.42 -15.71
N ILE A 68 17.37 15.76 -15.84
CA ILE A 68 16.91 14.70 -14.92
C ILE A 68 17.86 13.50 -14.92
N THR A 69 18.33 13.09 -16.11
CA THR A 69 19.28 11.98 -16.23
C THR A 69 20.57 12.30 -15.45
N ILE A 70 21.12 13.50 -15.62
CA ILE A 70 22.32 13.94 -14.90
C ILE A 70 22.08 13.98 -13.38
N LEU A 71 20.95 14.55 -12.94
CA LEU A 71 20.60 14.66 -11.52
C LEU A 71 20.32 13.29 -10.88
N SER A 72 19.86 12.29 -11.64
CA SER A 72 19.63 10.94 -11.15
C SER A 72 20.91 10.18 -10.74
N TYR A 73 22.07 10.61 -11.24
CA TYR A 73 23.37 10.04 -10.88
C TYR A 73 24.02 10.70 -9.66
N LEU A 74 23.39 11.74 -9.08
CA LEU A 74 23.91 12.45 -7.91
C LEU A 74 23.48 11.77 -6.61
N ASN A 75 24.35 11.84 -5.59
CA ASN A 75 23.99 11.43 -4.24
C ASN A 75 23.13 12.50 -3.54
N ALA A 76 22.57 12.16 -2.37
CA ALA A 76 21.62 13.03 -1.66
C ALA A 76 22.20 14.40 -1.26
N THR A 77 23.49 14.47 -0.95
CA THR A 77 24.18 15.72 -0.59
C THR A 77 24.35 16.60 -1.83
N ASP A 78 24.78 16.02 -2.94
CA ASP A 78 25.00 16.71 -4.21
C ASP A 78 23.69 17.21 -4.83
N LEU A 79 22.60 16.45 -4.66
CA LEU A 79 21.26 16.87 -5.09
C LEU A 79 20.74 18.08 -4.29
N CYS A 80 21.06 18.14 -2.99
CA CYS A 80 20.73 19.28 -2.14
C CYS A 80 21.50 20.53 -2.54
N LEU A 81 22.80 20.40 -2.84
CA LEU A 81 23.63 21.48 -3.36
C LEU A 81 23.17 21.95 -4.74
N ALA A 82 22.79 21.03 -5.63
CA ALA A 82 22.22 21.36 -6.93
C ALA A 82 20.94 22.20 -6.81
N GLY A 83 20.06 21.87 -5.85
CA GLY A 83 18.86 22.67 -5.56
C GLY A 83 19.15 24.09 -5.02
N CYS A 84 20.30 24.31 -4.38
CA CYS A 84 20.74 25.64 -3.94
C CYS A 84 21.27 26.50 -5.09
N VAL A 85 21.87 25.87 -6.11
CA VAL A 85 22.47 26.54 -7.28
C VAL A 85 21.41 26.85 -8.34
N TRP A 86 20.48 25.94 -8.55
CA TRP A 86 19.43 26.07 -9.56
C TRP A 86 18.06 26.13 -8.88
N GLN A 87 17.72 27.31 -8.37
CA GLN A 87 16.49 27.50 -7.57
C GLN A 87 15.20 27.23 -8.38
N ASP A 88 15.23 27.42 -9.70
CA ASP A 88 14.09 27.11 -10.59
C ASP A 88 13.92 25.62 -10.91
N LEU A 89 14.91 24.76 -10.60
CA LEU A 89 14.75 23.30 -10.68
C LEU A 89 13.69 22.80 -9.66
N GLY A 90 13.41 23.59 -8.62
CA GLY A 90 12.36 23.31 -7.63
C GLY A 90 10.94 23.43 -8.16
N HIS A 91 10.74 23.88 -9.40
CA HIS A 91 9.43 23.85 -10.07
C HIS A 91 9.14 22.53 -10.79
N ASP A 92 10.13 21.65 -10.90
CA ASP A 92 9.96 20.40 -11.63
C ASP A 92 9.41 19.32 -10.70
N GLU A 93 8.20 18.85 -11.02
CA GLU A 93 7.47 17.78 -10.31
C GLU A 93 8.37 16.55 -10.06
N TYR A 94 9.32 16.31 -10.96
CA TYR A 94 10.28 15.21 -10.95
C TYR A 94 11.36 15.27 -9.85
N LEU A 95 11.84 16.45 -9.46
CA LEU A 95 12.87 16.57 -8.41
C LEU A 95 12.28 16.40 -7.02
N TRP A 96 11.07 16.91 -6.79
CA TRP A 96 10.29 16.59 -5.61
C TRP A 96 9.98 15.10 -5.53
N GLN A 97 9.70 14.48 -6.67
CA GLN A 97 9.48 13.04 -6.75
C GLN A 97 10.73 12.25 -6.39
N GLY A 98 11.92 12.69 -6.83
CA GLY A 98 13.20 12.10 -6.43
C GLY A 98 13.49 12.24 -4.94
N ARG A 99 13.33 13.45 -4.37
CA ARG A 99 13.54 13.67 -2.93
C ARG A 99 12.56 12.88 -2.06
N LEU A 100 11.28 12.89 -2.42
CA LEU A 100 10.26 12.13 -1.71
C LEU A 100 10.52 10.61 -1.84
N TYR A 101 10.95 10.15 -3.00
CA TYR A 101 11.31 8.74 -3.20
C TYR A 101 12.46 8.31 -2.28
N LEU A 102 13.53 9.12 -2.18
CA LEU A 102 14.65 8.84 -1.29
C LEU A 102 14.21 8.81 0.18
N GLN A 103 13.38 9.77 0.60
CA GLN A 103 12.85 9.78 1.97
C GLN A 103 11.92 8.58 2.25
N LEU A 104 11.13 8.17 1.26
CA LEU A 104 10.29 6.97 1.37
C LEU A 104 11.13 5.69 1.45
N ASP A 105 12.23 5.63 0.71
CA ASP A 105 13.14 4.49 0.71
C ASP A 105 13.91 4.39 2.04
N GLU A 106 14.51 5.50 2.48
CA GLU A 106 15.19 5.58 3.77
C GLU A 106 14.24 5.21 4.92
N GLY A 107 13.05 5.83 4.98
CA GLY A 107 12.08 5.50 6.02
C GLY A 107 11.56 4.06 5.95
N SER A 108 11.48 3.46 4.75
CA SER A 108 11.10 2.05 4.61
C SER A 108 12.21 1.12 5.10
N LEU A 109 13.47 1.44 4.82
CA LEU A 109 14.63 0.71 5.35
C LEU A 109 14.70 0.82 6.88
N THR A 110 14.48 2.01 7.43
CA THR A 110 14.39 2.22 8.87
C THR A 110 13.25 1.43 9.48
N PHE A 111 12.05 1.46 8.89
CA PHE A 111 10.89 0.67 9.34
C PHE A 111 11.20 -0.83 9.34
N ASN A 112 11.88 -1.31 8.30
CA ASN A 112 12.23 -2.72 8.16
C ASN A 112 13.29 -3.18 9.17
N ALA A 113 14.02 -2.26 9.80
CA ALA A 113 14.92 -2.53 10.92
C ALA A 113 14.24 -2.34 12.28
N SER A 114 13.48 -1.25 12.44
CA SER A 114 12.73 -0.88 13.64
C SER A 114 11.43 -0.16 13.23
N PRO A 115 10.26 -0.80 13.40
CA PRO A 115 8.99 -0.23 12.92
C PRO A 115 8.65 1.13 13.52
N GLN A 116 8.91 1.29 14.83
CA GLN A 116 8.62 2.50 15.60
C GLN A 116 9.51 3.66 15.14
N GLU A 117 10.80 3.40 14.92
CA GLU A 117 11.72 4.40 14.38
C GLU A 117 11.39 4.77 12.94
N GLY A 118 10.99 3.81 12.11
CA GLY A 118 10.58 4.08 10.72
C GLY A 118 9.36 4.97 10.63
N ILE A 119 8.32 4.68 11.42
CA ILE A 119 7.14 5.55 11.51
C ILE A 119 7.52 6.92 12.09
N GLY A 120 8.37 6.97 13.12
CA GLY A 120 8.91 8.21 13.67
C GLY A 120 9.69 9.04 12.64
N TYR A 121 10.48 8.39 11.78
CA TYR A 121 11.18 9.02 10.67
C TYR A 121 10.17 9.67 9.71
N PHE A 122 9.14 8.93 9.28
CA PHE A 122 8.11 9.48 8.38
C PHE A 122 7.37 10.67 8.99
N MET A 123 7.10 10.64 10.29
CA MET A 123 6.50 11.76 11.03
C MET A 123 7.46 12.96 11.10
N SER A 124 8.74 12.73 11.40
CA SER A 124 9.76 13.79 11.49
C SER A 124 9.97 14.54 10.16
N LYS A 125 9.79 13.84 9.03
CA LYS A 125 9.86 14.43 7.68
C LYS A 125 8.54 15.06 7.23
N GLY A 126 7.49 15.00 8.05
CA GLY A 126 6.14 15.50 7.73
C GLY A 126 5.44 14.70 6.63
N ILE A 127 5.87 13.45 6.39
CA ILE A 127 5.27 12.55 5.38
C ILE A 127 4.01 11.90 5.94
N LEU A 128 4.03 11.52 7.22
CA LEU A 128 2.90 10.93 7.93
C LEU A 128 2.48 11.79 9.13
N LEU A 129 1.21 11.69 9.48
CA LEU A 129 0.64 12.23 10.70
C LEU A 129 0.35 11.05 11.64
N ASP A 130 0.45 11.26 12.95
CA ASP A 130 0.04 10.26 13.94
C ASP A 130 -1.48 10.23 14.07
N HIS A 131 -2.11 9.68 13.02
CA HIS A 131 -3.54 9.48 12.94
C HIS A 131 -3.81 8.06 12.40
N PRO A 132 -4.59 7.22 13.10
CA PRO A 132 -4.73 5.80 12.77
C PRO A 132 -5.13 5.54 11.32
N LEU A 133 -6.11 6.29 10.81
CA LEU A 133 -6.59 6.18 9.43
C LEU A 133 -5.51 6.55 8.39
N GLU A 134 -4.68 7.55 8.65
CA GLU A 134 -3.65 7.97 7.69
C GLU A 134 -2.48 6.98 7.67
N LEU A 135 -2.11 6.45 8.84
CA LEU A 135 -1.15 5.36 8.97
C LEU A 135 -1.66 4.10 8.26
N ALA A 136 -2.92 3.72 8.48
CA ALA A 136 -3.55 2.58 7.83
C ALA A 136 -3.57 2.71 6.30
N LYS A 137 -3.96 3.88 5.76
CA LYS A 137 -3.90 4.16 4.32
C LYS A 137 -2.48 4.05 3.78
N PHE A 138 -1.50 4.62 4.47
CA PHE A 138 -0.11 4.53 4.06
C PHE A 138 0.35 3.06 3.97
N ILE A 139 0.09 2.28 5.02
CA ILE A 139 0.40 0.85 5.08
C ILE A 139 -0.32 0.08 3.97
N PHE A 140 -1.60 0.36 3.73
CA PHE A 140 -2.42 -0.34 2.75
C PHE A 140 -1.92 -0.15 1.30
N TYR A 141 -1.43 1.04 0.97
CA TYR A 141 -1.00 1.37 -0.40
C TYR A 141 0.52 1.24 -0.63
N THR A 142 1.32 1.13 0.43
CA THR A 142 2.76 0.92 0.30
C THR A 142 3.09 -0.56 0.16
N ARG A 143 4.04 -0.89 -0.75
CA ARG A 143 4.51 -2.27 -0.97
C ARG A 143 5.95 -2.51 -0.47
N ARG A 144 6.55 -1.53 0.20
CA ARG A 144 7.98 -1.55 0.59
C ARG A 144 8.23 -2.02 2.01
N LEU A 145 7.18 -2.05 2.83
CA LEU A 145 7.31 -2.43 4.23
C LEU A 145 7.39 -3.94 4.36
N ASN A 146 8.35 -4.39 5.16
CA ASN A 146 8.51 -5.79 5.52
C ASN A 146 7.32 -6.23 6.38
N TRP A 147 6.65 -7.30 5.98
CA TRP A 147 5.43 -7.77 6.64
C TRP A 147 5.68 -8.26 8.08
N LYS A 148 6.86 -8.80 8.39
CA LYS A 148 7.21 -9.25 9.75
C LYS A 148 7.28 -8.05 10.70
N MET A 149 7.91 -6.97 10.24
CA MET A 149 7.96 -5.70 10.97
C MET A 149 6.60 -5.03 11.06
N LEU A 150 5.81 -5.10 9.98
CA LEU A 150 4.45 -4.59 9.98
C LEU A 150 3.56 -5.30 11.01
N ARG A 151 3.69 -6.62 11.14
CA ARG A 151 3.00 -7.39 12.16
C ARG A 151 3.32 -6.89 13.57
N ILE A 152 4.60 -6.71 13.90
CA ILE A 152 5.05 -6.21 15.20
C ILE A 152 4.42 -4.84 15.48
N TYR A 153 4.45 -3.94 14.50
CA TYR A 153 3.86 -2.61 14.62
C TYR A 153 2.34 -2.65 14.83
N LEU A 154 1.62 -3.46 14.06
CA LEU A 154 0.16 -3.58 14.13
C LEU A 154 -0.32 -4.29 15.40
N ASP A 155 0.52 -5.13 16.02
CA ASP A 155 0.21 -5.77 17.30
C ASP A 155 0.22 -4.76 18.45
N GLU A 156 1.16 -3.80 18.41
CA GLU A 156 1.20 -2.66 19.35
C GLU A 156 0.14 -1.60 19.03
N ARG A 157 -0.05 -1.25 17.76
CA ARG A 157 -1.00 -0.23 17.27
C ARG A 157 -2.28 -0.87 16.73
N ARG A 158 -3.06 -1.46 17.64
CA ARG A 158 -4.35 -2.12 17.31
C ARG A 158 -5.38 -1.18 16.68
N ASP A 159 -5.32 0.11 17.02
CA ASP A 159 -6.10 1.20 16.41
C ASP A 159 -5.83 1.32 14.90
N VAL A 160 -4.56 1.23 14.49
CA VAL A 160 -4.16 1.25 13.08
C VAL A 160 -4.60 -0.03 12.38
N LEU A 161 -4.50 -1.19 13.04
CA LEU A 161 -4.97 -2.46 12.51
C LEU A 161 -6.48 -2.44 12.22
N ASP A 162 -7.29 -1.85 13.12
CA ASP A 162 -8.72 -1.71 12.92
C ASP A 162 -9.04 -0.91 11.65
N GLU A 163 -8.40 0.25 11.49
CA GLU A 163 -8.56 1.04 10.27
C GLU A 163 -8.02 0.33 9.02
N LEU A 164 -6.94 -0.45 9.14
CA LEU A 164 -6.40 -1.22 8.02
C LEU A 164 -7.41 -2.28 7.52
N VAL A 165 -8.10 -2.96 8.45
CA VAL A 165 -9.15 -3.92 8.10
C VAL A 165 -10.36 -3.20 7.48
N THR A 166 -10.72 -2.00 7.95
CA THR A 166 -11.85 -1.23 7.39
C THR A 166 -11.59 -0.72 5.97
N LEU A 167 -10.33 -0.63 5.53
CA LEU A 167 -9.99 -0.28 4.15
C LEU A 167 -10.28 -1.41 3.14
N HIS A 168 -10.38 -2.66 3.59
CA HIS A 168 -10.68 -3.78 2.71
C HIS A 168 -12.16 -3.77 2.30
N ASN A 169 -12.43 -3.95 1.00
CA ASN A 169 -13.78 -4.07 0.47
C ASN A 169 -14.03 -5.51 -0.02
N PHE A 170 -14.86 -6.25 0.73
CA PHE A 170 -15.22 -7.64 0.41
C PHE A 170 -16.62 -7.77 -0.20
N SER A 171 -17.22 -6.67 -0.65
CA SER A 171 -18.56 -6.68 -1.22
C SER A 171 -18.62 -7.58 -2.46
N ASN A 172 -19.64 -8.44 -2.54
CA ASN A 172 -19.86 -9.38 -3.64
C ASN A 172 -18.72 -10.40 -3.84
N GLN A 173 -17.85 -10.58 -2.84
CA GLN A 173 -16.80 -11.60 -2.91
C GLN A 173 -17.23 -12.87 -2.18
N PHE A 174 -16.89 -14.01 -2.78
CA PHE A 174 -17.05 -15.30 -2.11
C PHE A 174 -16.06 -15.42 -0.95
N LEU A 175 -16.49 -15.98 0.18
CA LEU A 175 -15.73 -15.99 1.44
C LEU A 175 -14.26 -16.46 1.29
N PRO A 176 -13.95 -17.58 0.61
CA PRO A 176 -12.57 -18.01 0.44
C PRO A 176 -11.72 -17.06 -0.41
N ASN A 177 -12.33 -16.35 -1.37
CA ASN A 177 -11.63 -15.39 -2.21
C ASN A 177 -11.31 -14.11 -1.41
N ALA A 178 -12.27 -13.63 -0.63
CA ALA A 178 -12.06 -12.51 0.29
C ALA A 178 -10.96 -12.81 1.32
N LEU A 179 -10.96 -14.04 1.87
CA LEU A 179 -9.96 -14.47 2.84
C LEU A 179 -8.55 -14.54 2.23
N ARG A 180 -8.42 -15.04 0.99
CA ARG A 180 -7.15 -15.01 0.24
C ARG A 180 -6.65 -13.59 0.03
N GLU A 181 -7.54 -12.70 -0.42
CA GLU A 181 -7.18 -11.31 -0.70
C GLU A 181 -6.75 -10.56 0.57
N PHE A 182 -7.38 -10.87 1.70
CA PHE A 182 -7.01 -10.35 3.00
C PHE A 182 -5.60 -10.79 3.43
N PHE A 183 -5.31 -12.10 3.37
CA PHE A 183 -3.99 -12.61 3.72
C PHE A 183 -2.90 -12.22 2.72
N ARG A 184 -3.24 -11.96 1.45
CA ARG A 184 -2.28 -11.43 0.47
C ARG A 184 -1.74 -10.05 0.85
N HIS A 185 -2.55 -9.23 1.51
CA HIS A 185 -2.14 -7.89 1.96
C HIS A 185 -1.48 -7.92 3.34
N ILE A 186 -2.12 -8.53 4.33
CA ILE A 186 -1.67 -8.48 5.73
C ILE A 186 -0.61 -9.55 6.04
N HIS A 187 -0.45 -10.55 5.17
CA HIS A 187 0.36 -11.75 5.34
C HIS A 187 -0.13 -12.60 6.53
N ALA A 188 -0.45 -13.86 6.26
CA ALA A 188 -0.82 -14.79 7.33
C ALA A 188 0.42 -15.10 8.19
N PRO A 189 0.29 -15.14 9.53
CA PRO A 189 1.34 -15.65 10.38
C PRO A 189 1.73 -17.10 10.01
N GLU A 190 3.04 -17.37 9.96
CA GLU A 190 3.58 -18.74 9.76
C GLU A 190 3.17 -19.68 10.90
N GLU A 191 3.02 -19.14 12.12
CA GLU A 191 2.61 -19.87 13.32
C GLU A 191 1.14 -19.59 13.67
N ARG A 192 0.41 -20.65 14.03
CA ARG A 192 -0.93 -20.50 14.63
C ARG A 192 -0.77 -19.88 16.02
N GLY A 193 -1.38 -18.72 16.24
CA GLY A 193 -1.34 -18.03 17.53
C GLY A 193 -2.37 -16.91 17.63
N GLU A 194 -2.33 -16.20 18.76
CA GLU A 194 -3.28 -15.14 19.14
C GLU A 194 -3.46 -14.06 18.06
N TYR A 195 -2.40 -13.73 17.32
CA TYR A 195 -2.46 -12.74 16.25
C TYR A 195 -3.33 -13.21 15.06
N LEU A 196 -3.23 -14.49 14.68
CA LEU A 196 -4.10 -15.05 13.62
C LEU A 196 -5.57 -15.02 14.06
N GLU A 197 -5.85 -15.37 15.33
CA GLU A 197 -7.20 -15.29 15.90
C GLU A 197 -7.76 -13.87 15.83
N THR A 198 -6.93 -12.88 16.19
CA THR A 198 -7.29 -11.46 16.10
C THR A 198 -7.60 -11.04 14.67
N LEU A 199 -6.77 -11.43 13.70
CA LEU A 199 -6.97 -11.12 12.29
C LEU A 199 -8.26 -11.74 11.74
N ILE A 200 -8.51 -13.02 12.01
CA ILE A 200 -9.70 -13.72 11.52
C ILE A 200 -10.96 -13.14 12.17
N THR A 201 -10.90 -12.77 13.46
CA THR A 201 -12.00 -12.09 14.15
C THR A 201 -12.35 -10.78 13.44
N LYS A 202 -11.37 -9.89 13.25
CA LYS A 202 -11.60 -8.60 12.57
C LYS A 202 -12.07 -8.79 11.13
N PHE A 203 -11.49 -9.75 10.40
CA PHE A 203 -11.93 -10.12 9.05
C PHE A 203 -13.40 -10.56 9.02
N SER A 204 -13.82 -11.40 9.96
CA SER A 204 -15.18 -11.96 10.00
C SER A 204 -16.23 -10.88 10.22
N HIS A 205 -15.96 -9.93 11.12
CA HIS A 205 -16.80 -8.74 11.30
C HIS A 205 -16.85 -7.89 10.02
N ARG A 206 -15.69 -7.64 9.40
CA ARG A 206 -15.61 -6.81 8.19
C ARG A 206 -16.32 -7.46 7.00
N PHE A 207 -16.17 -8.77 6.81
CA PHE A 207 -16.82 -9.53 5.75
C PHE A 207 -18.34 -9.46 5.87
N CYS A 208 -18.88 -9.63 7.09
CA CYS A 208 -20.30 -9.48 7.36
C CYS A 208 -20.81 -8.05 7.09
N ALA A 209 -20.05 -7.03 7.52
CA ALA A 209 -20.38 -5.63 7.30
C ALA A 209 -20.42 -5.26 5.81
N CYS A 210 -19.53 -5.84 4.99
CA CYS A 210 -19.53 -5.63 3.54
C CYS A 210 -20.64 -6.41 2.80
N ASN A 211 -21.18 -7.49 3.40
CA ASN A 211 -22.13 -8.40 2.75
C ASN A 211 -23.41 -8.61 3.59
N PRO A 212 -24.16 -7.55 3.94
CA PRO A 212 -25.34 -7.66 4.80
C PRO A 212 -26.47 -8.48 4.18
N GLY A 213 -26.58 -8.50 2.84
CA GLY A 213 -27.56 -9.33 2.13
C GLY A 213 -27.30 -10.82 2.30
N LEU A 214 -26.04 -11.23 2.09
CA LEU A 214 -25.59 -12.62 2.24
C LEU A 214 -25.76 -13.12 3.68
N VAL A 215 -25.40 -12.28 4.66
CA VAL A 215 -25.58 -12.55 6.10
C VAL A 215 -27.04 -12.83 6.42
N ARG A 216 -27.97 -12.04 5.88
CA ARG A 216 -29.40 -12.23 6.10
C ARG A 216 -29.97 -13.45 5.38
N GLU A 217 -29.54 -13.71 4.15
CA GLU A 217 -30.04 -14.81 3.33
C GLU A 217 -29.56 -16.18 3.84
N LEU A 218 -28.27 -16.28 4.20
CA LEU A 218 -27.66 -17.52 4.68
C LEU A 218 -27.64 -17.65 6.20
N GLY A 219 -28.19 -16.67 6.94
CA GLY A 219 -28.17 -16.66 8.41
C GLY A 219 -26.76 -16.66 9.01
N LEU A 220 -25.77 -16.14 8.28
CA LEU A 220 -24.37 -16.12 8.72
C LEU A 220 -24.16 -15.04 9.79
N SER A 221 -23.65 -15.43 10.96
CA SER A 221 -23.13 -14.49 11.96
C SER A 221 -21.62 -14.29 11.79
N PRO A 222 -21.03 -13.20 12.34
CA PRO A 222 -19.58 -13.04 12.41
C PRO A 222 -18.87 -14.26 13.03
N ASP A 223 -19.46 -14.87 14.08
CA ASP A 223 -18.92 -16.07 14.72
C ASP A 223 -18.95 -17.29 13.77
N ALA A 224 -20.02 -17.45 12.98
CA ALA A 224 -20.08 -18.50 11.98
C ALA A 224 -19.01 -18.29 10.90
N VAL A 225 -18.84 -17.05 10.42
CA VAL A 225 -17.78 -16.71 9.44
C VAL A 225 -16.39 -16.98 10.02
N TYR A 226 -16.15 -16.67 11.29
CA TYR A 226 -14.90 -16.97 11.98
C TYR A 226 -14.58 -18.48 11.94
N VAL A 227 -15.55 -19.33 12.34
CA VAL A 227 -15.39 -20.79 12.32
C VAL A 227 -15.19 -21.32 10.90
N LEU A 228 -15.89 -20.76 9.92
CA LEU A 228 -15.72 -21.11 8.50
C LEU A 228 -14.31 -20.76 8.02
N CYS A 229 -13.77 -19.59 8.39
CA CYS A 229 -12.41 -19.19 8.02
C CYS A 229 -11.37 -20.18 8.56
N TYR A 230 -11.49 -20.59 9.83
CA TYR A 230 -10.63 -21.64 10.39
C TYR A 230 -10.76 -22.96 9.65
N SER A 231 -12.00 -23.37 9.35
CA SER A 231 -12.25 -24.58 8.58
C SER A 231 -11.58 -24.55 7.21
N LEU A 232 -11.63 -23.40 6.52
CA LEU A 232 -10.99 -23.17 5.23
C LEU A 232 -9.45 -23.24 5.32
N ILE A 233 -8.85 -22.63 6.34
CA ILE A 233 -7.40 -22.67 6.56
C ILE A 233 -6.94 -24.11 6.87
N LEU A 234 -7.67 -24.84 7.72
CA LEU A 234 -7.38 -26.24 8.02
C LEU A 234 -7.49 -27.12 6.77
N LEU A 235 -8.54 -26.91 5.97
CA LEU A 235 -8.71 -27.60 4.70
C LEU A 235 -7.58 -27.28 3.72
N SER A 236 -7.17 -26.01 3.62
CA SER A 236 -6.09 -25.63 2.70
C SER A 236 -4.77 -26.31 3.08
N ILE A 237 -4.44 -26.35 4.37
CA ILE A 237 -3.24 -27.04 4.88
C ILE A 237 -3.32 -28.56 4.64
N ASP A 238 -4.49 -29.17 4.88
CA ASP A 238 -4.71 -30.59 4.64
C ASP A 238 -4.47 -30.97 3.17
N LEU A 239 -5.05 -30.20 2.25
CA LEU A 239 -4.97 -30.46 0.82
C LEU A 239 -3.56 -30.22 0.25
N THR A 240 -2.83 -29.21 0.72
CA THR A 240 -1.49 -28.88 0.18
C THR A 240 -0.34 -29.63 0.85
N SER A 241 -0.49 -30.08 2.10
CA SER A 241 0.63 -30.69 2.84
C SER A 241 1.03 -32.05 2.26
N PRO A 242 2.30 -32.27 1.86
CA PRO A 242 2.74 -33.57 1.34
C PRO A 242 2.73 -34.68 2.41
N HIS A 243 2.69 -34.30 3.70
CA HIS A 243 2.66 -35.25 4.82
C HIS A 243 1.29 -35.91 5.00
N VAL A 244 0.22 -35.30 4.50
CA VAL A 244 -1.13 -35.85 4.60
C VAL A 244 -1.39 -36.74 3.39
N LYS A 245 -1.37 -38.06 3.59
CA LYS A 245 -1.62 -39.06 2.53
C LYS A 245 -3.10 -39.17 2.16
N ASN A 246 -3.97 -39.16 3.17
CA ASN A 246 -5.42 -39.25 2.99
C ASN A 246 -6.03 -37.86 3.14
N LYS A 247 -6.28 -37.21 2.01
CA LYS A 247 -6.87 -35.87 1.97
C LYS A 247 -8.33 -35.89 2.40
N MET A 248 -8.76 -34.84 3.09
CA MET A 248 -10.15 -34.67 3.49
C MET A 248 -11.05 -34.60 2.25
N SER A 249 -12.03 -35.49 2.19
CA SER A 249 -13.04 -35.46 1.13
C SER A 249 -14.07 -34.35 1.36
N LYS A 250 -14.75 -33.91 0.30
CA LYS A 250 -15.85 -32.93 0.39
C LYS A 250 -16.91 -33.32 1.42
N ARG A 251 -17.28 -34.60 1.47
CA ARG A 251 -18.26 -35.14 2.44
C ARG A 251 -17.77 -35.02 3.88
N GLU A 252 -16.49 -35.30 4.13
CA GLU A 252 -15.90 -35.16 5.46
C GLU A 252 -15.82 -33.71 5.88
N PHE A 253 -15.44 -32.81 4.96
CA PHE A 253 -15.40 -31.37 5.23
C PHE A 253 -16.78 -30.84 5.62
N ILE A 254 -17.82 -31.12 4.83
CA ILE A 254 -19.21 -30.72 5.14
C ILE A 254 -19.63 -31.23 6.51
N ARG A 255 -19.38 -32.51 6.81
CA ARG A 255 -19.71 -33.11 8.11
C ARG A 255 -18.97 -32.42 9.28
N ASN A 256 -17.69 -32.10 9.11
CA ASN A 256 -16.87 -31.47 10.14
C ASN A 256 -17.31 -30.03 10.38
N THR A 257 -17.50 -29.26 9.32
CA THR A 257 -17.90 -27.84 9.39
C THR A 257 -19.32 -27.68 9.94
N ARG A 258 -20.27 -28.57 9.59
CA ARG A 258 -21.63 -28.53 10.15
C ARG A 258 -21.68 -28.70 11.66
N ARG A 259 -20.72 -29.44 12.25
CA ARG A 259 -20.60 -29.58 13.71
C ARG A 259 -20.07 -28.31 14.39
N ALA A 260 -19.32 -27.50 13.66
CA ALA A 260 -18.64 -26.32 14.19
C ALA A 260 -19.44 -25.02 13.95
N ALA A 261 -20.10 -24.88 12.80
CA ALA A 261 -20.92 -23.73 12.43
C ALA A 261 -22.37 -24.17 12.25
N HIS A 262 -23.25 -23.74 13.15
CA HIS A 262 -24.68 -23.99 13.06
C HIS A 262 -25.33 -23.07 12.02
N ASN A 263 -26.44 -23.52 11.42
CA ASN A 263 -27.26 -22.76 10.46
C ASN A 263 -26.62 -22.47 9.09
N VAL A 264 -25.53 -23.13 8.72
CA VAL A 264 -24.94 -23.03 7.37
C VAL A 264 -25.42 -24.21 6.51
N SER A 265 -25.92 -23.94 5.30
CA SER A 265 -26.38 -24.98 4.38
C SER A 265 -25.22 -25.86 3.89
N ASP A 266 -25.45 -27.17 3.76
CA ASP A 266 -24.47 -28.13 3.25
C ASP A 266 -23.99 -27.79 1.84
N ASP A 267 -24.86 -27.25 0.98
CA ASP A 267 -24.51 -26.82 -0.38
C ASP A 267 -23.49 -25.68 -0.38
N PHE A 268 -23.71 -24.65 0.44
CA PHE A 268 -22.76 -23.55 0.62
C PHE A 268 -21.39 -24.05 1.12
N VAL A 269 -21.37 -24.93 2.13
CA VAL A 269 -20.12 -25.53 2.63
C VAL A 269 -19.44 -26.39 1.55
N GLY A 270 -20.24 -27.08 0.72
CA GLY A 270 -19.74 -27.79 -0.45
C GLY A 270 -19.04 -26.87 -1.44
N HIS A 271 -19.63 -25.70 -1.74
CA HIS A 271 -19.01 -24.70 -2.62
C HIS A 271 -17.73 -24.11 -2.04
N LEU A 272 -17.66 -23.94 -0.71
CA LEU A 272 -16.43 -23.55 -0.03
C LEU A 272 -15.30 -24.56 -0.29
N TYR A 273 -15.58 -25.86 -0.16
CA TYR A 273 -14.62 -26.92 -0.45
C TYR A 273 -14.15 -26.88 -1.90
N ASP A 274 -15.08 -26.83 -2.85
CA ASP A 274 -14.76 -26.83 -4.28
C ASP A 274 -13.84 -25.66 -4.63
N ASN A 275 -14.07 -24.49 -4.04
CA ASN A 275 -13.23 -23.32 -4.26
C ASN A 275 -11.79 -23.52 -3.73
N ILE A 276 -11.61 -24.12 -2.55
CA ILE A 276 -10.26 -24.43 -2.03
C ILE A 276 -9.58 -25.50 -2.90
N TYR A 277 -10.32 -26.53 -3.28
CA TYR A 277 -9.80 -27.61 -4.11
C TYR A 277 -9.34 -27.14 -5.49
N LEU A 278 -10.10 -26.24 -6.14
CA LEU A 278 -9.81 -25.75 -7.49
C LEU A 278 -8.76 -24.64 -7.53
N ILE A 279 -8.83 -23.67 -6.61
CA ILE A 279 -7.95 -22.48 -6.64
C ILE A 279 -6.68 -22.71 -5.81
N GLY A 280 -6.75 -23.53 -4.77
CA GLY A 280 -5.63 -23.84 -3.89
C GLY A 280 -5.57 -22.96 -2.63
N HIS A 281 -4.34 -22.77 -2.14
CA HIS A 281 -4.04 -22.35 -0.77
C HIS A 281 -4.67 -20.99 -0.38
N VAL A 282 -5.06 -20.86 0.89
CA VAL A 282 -5.73 -19.66 1.42
C VAL A 282 -4.74 -18.69 2.07
N ALA A 283 -3.74 -19.22 2.75
CA ALA A 283 -2.77 -18.49 3.56
C ALA A 283 -1.36 -18.99 3.25
N ALA A 284 -0.78 -18.55 2.13
CA ALA A 284 0.58 -18.94 1.71
C ALA A 284 1.65 -18.36 2.65
#